data_AF-A0A4Q5T6Y1-F1
#
_entry.id   AF-A0A4Q5T6Y1-F1
#
_cell.length_a   1.000
_cell.length_b   1.000
_cell.length_c   1.000
_cell.angle_alpha   90.00
_cell.angle_beta   90.00
_cell.angle_gamma   90.00
#
_symmetry.space_group_name_H-M   'P 1'
#
loop_
_entity.id
_entity.type
_entity.pdbx_description
1 polymer ?
#
loop_
_entity_poly.entity_id
_entity_poly.type
_entity_poly.pdbx_seq_one_letter_code
_entity_poly.pdbx_strand_id
1 'polypeptide(L)' 'MTVLVTGAGGFIGGHLVADLLAQGREVRAVDKKPTSEWYQVHDDAESLVADCSDMG' A
#
# COMPACT_ATOMS: atom_id res chain seq x y z
N MET A 1 8.74 5.00 12.51
CA MET A 1 8.10 3.67 12.60
C MET A 1 7.24 3.53 11.38
N THR A 2 7.54 2.53 10.56
CA THR A 2 6.89 2.30 9.27
C THR A 2 5.56 1.58 9.47
N VAL A 3 4.51 2.04 8.78
CA VAL A 3 3.20 1.39 8.76
C VAL A 3 3.09 0.51 7.51
N LEU A 4 2.78 -0.78 7.68
CA LEU A 4 2.45 -1.68 6.58
C LEU A 4 0.95 -1.67 6.33
N VAL A 5 0.54 -1.36 5.11
CA VAL A 5 -0.86 -1.46 4.66
C VAL A 5 -0.95 -2.60 3.65
N THR A 6 -1.63 -3.68 4.01
CA THR A 6 -1.96 -4.79 3.10
C THR A 6 -3.27 -4.50 2.36
N GLY A 7 -3.43 -4.99 1.14
CA GLY A 7 -4.57 -4.64 0.30
C GLY A 7 -4.54 -3.17 -0.15
N ALA A 8 -3.35 -2.57 -0.22
CA ALA A 8 -3.15 -1.16 -0.51
C ALA A 8 -3.57 -0.76 -1.93
N GLY A 9 -3.61 -1.71 -2.86
CA GLY A 9 -4.12 -1.50 -4.22
C GLY A 9 -5.66 -1.46 -4.29
N GLY A 10 -6.36 -1.77 -3.20
CA GLY A 10 -7.81 -1.67 -3.08
C GLY A 10 -8.31 -0.26 -2.76
N PHE A 11 -9.63 -0.06 -2.84
CA PHE A 11 -10.29 1.22 -2.55
C PHE A 11 -9.96 1.75 -1.14
N ILE A 12 -10.23 0.95 -0.11
CA ILE A 12 -9.99 1.33 1.29
C ILE A 12 -8.50 1.45 1.58
N GLY A 13 -7.71 0.49 1.12
CA GLY A 13 -6.26 0.47 1.34
C GLY A 13 -5.57 1.69 0.74
N GLY A 14 -5.89 2.06 -0.50
CA GLY A 14 -5.30 3.22 -1.17
C GLY A 14 -5.61 4.55 -0.49
N HIS A 15 -6.86 4.72 0.00
CA HIS A 15 -7.23 5.90 0.80
C HIS A 15 -6.56 5.91 2.18
N LEU A 16 -6.40 4.76 2.83
CA LEU A 16 -5.70 4.66 4.09
C LEU A 16 -4.21 5.01 3.94
N VAL A 17 -3.57 4.58 2.84
CA VAL A 17 -2.20 4.99 2.52
C VAL A 17 -2.10 6.50 2.39
N ALA A 18 -3.00 7.13 1.63
CA ALA A 18 -3.03 8.59 1.47
C ALA A 18 -3.17 9.33 2.81
N ASP A 19 -4.07 8.88 3.68
CA ASP A 19 -4.31 9.48 5.00
C ASP A 19 -3.10 9.33 5.94
N LEU A 20 -2.46 8.15 5.95
CA LEU A 20 -1.25 7.91 6.74
C LEU A 20 -0.06 8.77 6.26
N LEU A 21 0.12 8.90 4.95
CA LEU A 21 1.13 9.79 4.36
C LEU A 21 0.85 11.25 4.75
N ALA A 22 -0.41 11.71 4.69
CA ALA A 22 -0.80 13.06 5.08
C ALA A 22 -0.53 13.35 6.57
N GLN A 23 -0.51 12.33 7.43
CA GLN A 23 -0.12 12.42 8.83
C GLN A 23 1.41 12.39 9.05
N GLY A 24 2.22 12.36 7.98
CA GLY A 24 3.68 12.29 8.03
C GLY A 24 4.22 10.93 8.44
N ARG A 25 3.48 9.84 8.17
CA ARG A 25 3.95 8.47 8.42
C ARG A 25 4.71 7.94 7.22
N GLU A 26 5.74 7.15 7.49
CA GLU A 26 6.36 6.30 6.48
C GLU A 26 5.46 5.08 6.23
N VAL A 27 5.09 4.84 4.97
CA VAL A 27 4.14 3.78 4.61
C VAL A 27 4.75 2.81 3.61
N ARG A 28 4.60 1.51 3.90
CA ARG A 28 4.77 0.44 2.92
C ARG A 28 3.40 -0.06 2.49
N ALA A 29 3.10 0.05 1.21
CA ALA A 29 1.86 -0.36 0.58
C ALA A 29 2.06 -1.71 -0.10
N VAL A 30 1.27 -2.72 0.27
CA VAL A 30 1.34 -4.08 -0.29
C VAL A 30 0.00 -4.51 -0.85
N ASP A 31 0.01 -5.03 -2.08
CA ASP A 31 -1.13 -5.72 -2.69
C ASP A 31 -0.61 -6.81 -3.63
N LYS A 32 -1.40 -7.87 -3.86
CA LYS A 32 -1.04 -8.92 -4.82
C LYS A 32 -1.36 -8.52 -6.27
N LYS A 33 -2.21 -7.51 -6.46
CA LYS A 33 -2.53 -6.98 -7.79
C LYS A 33 -1.30 -6.28 -8.40
N PRO A 34 -1.12 -6.35 -9.73
CA PRO A 34 -0.16 -5.50 -10.44
C PRO A 34 -0.42 -4.02 -10.12
N THR A 35 0.64 -3.21 -9.99
CA THR A 35 0.52 -1.77 -9.67
C THR A 35 -0.34 -0.99 -10.67
N SER A 36 -0.39 -1.42 -11.94
CA SER A 36 -1.25 -0.84 -12.98
C SER A 36 -2.75 -0.99 -12.69
N GLU A 37 -3.14 -1.89 -11.78
CA GLU A 37 -4.52 -2.14 -11.37
C GLU A 37 -4.85 -1.55 -10.00
N TRP A 38 -3.91 -0.83 -9.38
CA TRP A 38 -4.13 -0.23 -8.08
C TRP A 38 -5.09 0.95 -8.20
N TYR A 39 -5.97 1.09 -7.19
CA TYR A 39 -6.93 2.19 -7.16
C TYR A 39 -6.24 3.56 -7.11
N GLN A 40 -5.14 3.65 -6.35
CA GLN A 40 -4.26 4.81 -6.24
C GLN A 40 -2.82 4.30 -6.06
N VAL A 41 -1.85 5.02 -6.64
CA VAL A 41 -0.42 4.82 -6.40
C VAL A 41 0.12 6.13 -5.85
N HIS A 42 0.88 6.05 -4.76
CA HIS A 42 1.43 7.22 -4.07
C HIS A 42 2.95 7.14 -4.10
N ASP A 43 3.60 8.12 -4.75
CA ASP A 43 5.06 8.14 -4.92
C ASP A 43 5.82 8.20 -3.59
N ASP A 44 5.19 8.77 -2.55
CA ASP A 44 5.76 8.88 -1.20
C ASP A 44 5.62 7.58 -0.37
N ALA A 45 4.92 6.56 -0.88
CA ALA A 45 4.83 5.23 -0.26
C ALA A 45 5.74 4.22 -0.97
N GLU A 46 6.35 3.33 -0.19
CA GLU A 46 7.03 2.16 -0.76
C GLU A 46 5.98 1.14 -1.23
N SER A 47 5.78 1.06 -2.55
CA SER A 47 4.79 0.16 -3.15
C SER A 47 5.43 -1.19 -3.53
N LEU A 48 4.86 -2.29 -3.03
CA LEU A 48 5.33 -3.64 -3.28
C LEU A 48 4.19 -4.56 -3.73
N VAL A 49 4.42 -5.30 -4.82
CA VAL A 49 3.50 -6.36 -5.24
C VAL A 49 3.90 -7.67 -4.54
N ALA A 50 3.07 -8.13 -3.61
CA ALA A 50 3.29 -9.37 -2.86
C ALA A 50 1.98 -9.97 -2.35
N ASP A 51 1.93 -11.29 -2.21
CA ASP A 51 0.76 -12.01 -1.68
C ASP A 51 0.97 -12.34 -0.20
N CYS A 52 0.06 -11.88 0.67
CA CYS A 52 0.13 -12.14 2.11
C CYS A 52 -0.18 -13.61 2.48
N SER A 53 -0.68 -14.42 1.54
CA SER A 53 -0.85 -15.86 1.72
C SER A 53 0.40 -16.68 1.40
N ASP A 54 1.40 -16.06 0.77
CA ASP A 54 2.70 -16.67 0.52
C ASP A 54 3.59 -16.51 1.75
N MET A 55 4.11 -17.63 2.25
CA MET A 55 5.00 -17.67 3.43
C MET A 55 6.48 -17.87 3.07
N GLY A 56 6.82 -17.90 1.78
CA GLY A 56 8.17 -18.14 1.26
C GLY A 56 8.36 -19.51 0.65
#